data_AF-A0A842HHC6-F1
#
_entry.id   AF-A0A842HHC6-F1
#
_cell.length_a   1.000
_cell.length_b   1.000
_cell.length_c   1.000
_cell.angle_alpha   90.00
_cell.angle_beta   90.00
_cell.angle_gamma   90.00
#
_symmetry.space_group_name_H-M   'P 1'
#
loop_
_entity.id
_entity.type
_entity.pdbx_description
1 polymer ?
#
loop_
_entity_poly.entity_id
_entity_poly.type
_entity_poly.pdbx_seq_one_letter_code
_entity_poly.pdbx_strand_id
1 'polypeptide(L)'
;MAQEKLPDITPQADVDENLFLVRVLESLYSQWPSYASDPDEFTAESAELRKEAVRFRQHIQRHDELDKALGARFTDFIAALDAYTDFLANISVIKAEAAKRQQQDSFQSGYEGGYAGAASFSTLTNSGYDTGDAAVISLVIGGLVYAADAWNRSNESDEAQKRAVDAEARRIGDRYLASLTQAQATARTLAKKHGWAPSEIGWELSDEEAQVVTRLLETNDWSALVRVLERQTSLRPRDAITHLSLSYFKALAFAEDSDILGNTARDLYATASLVPADGVYDDYRIACVSLAALIASQARLVEFQNGQAVSQSTANGQLAVSLWKKLLAMSPSDPTGEIREALAFALMGVNSLGEALQYANDVLRLREIDPQFCYNYACLLSRAGALENSLRWLDASIRQGYSHVAWAWEDPDLQRVRIAYSKEFAELLTPRWSWTVTDDWVWDDVTLSNESHFPLSNIEFSITLNKGARQETRKLTCRYLEPGKTKTWVDVVRGVEGVWDSSSTASLLCDQNRALEGANQNADPVSDGWHPPLKYP
;
A
#
# COMPACT_ATOMS: atom_id res chain seq x y z
N MET A 1 17.57 23.70 -17.31
CA MET A 1 17.10 24.44 -16.11
C MET A 1 18.14 24.28 -15.02
N ALA A 2 18.39 25.29 -14.20
CA ALA A 2 19.25 25.14 -13.03
C ALA A 2 18.56 24.20 -12.03
N GLN A 3 19.32 23.32 -11.39
CA GLN A 3 18.79 22.44 -10.34
C GLN A 3 18.29 23.30 -9.16
N GLU A 4 17.05 23.08 -8.73
CA GLU A 4 16.49 23.74 -7.56
C GLU A 4 17.29 23.31 -6.32
N LYS A 5 18.00 24.25 -5.70
CA LYS A 5 18.75 24.00 -4.47
C LYS A 5 17.78 24.10 -3.30
N LEU A 6 17.39 22.94 -2.77
CA LEU A 6 16.56 22.87 -1.56
C LEU A 6 17.34 23.47 -0.37
N PRO A 7 16.69 24.29 0.48
CA PRO A 7 17.32 24.77 1.70
C PRO A 7 17.59 23.60 2.65
N ASP A 8 18.59 23.73 3.51
CA ASP A 8 18.81 22.73 4.56
C ASP A 8 17.63 22.72 5.54
N ILE A 9 17.24 21.53 5.99
CA ILE A 9 16.18 21.36 6.98
C ILE A 9 16.72 21.85 8.32
N THR A 10 16.41 23.09 8.64
CA THR A 10 16.69 23.69 9.95
C THR A 10 15.36 23.80 10.68
N PRO A 11 15.23 23.26 11.90
CA PRO A 11 14.01 23.40 12.68
C PRO A 11 13.62 24.87 12.84
N GLN A 12 12.33 25.18 12.75
CA GLN A 12 11.84 26.54 12.94
C GLN A 12 12.10 26.98 14.38
N ALA A 13 12.32 28.29 14.56
CA ALA A 13 12.70 28.85 15.86
C ALA A 13 11.62 28.69 16.94
N ASP A 14 10.37 28.47 16.54
CA ASP A 14 9.19 28.31 17.39
C ASP A 14 8.74 26.86 17.56
N VAL A 15 9.54 25.88 17.11
CA VAL A 15 9.28 24.46 17.38
C VAL A 15 9.40 24.19 18.88
N ASP A 16 8.28 23.83 19.49
CA ASP A 16 8.22 23.38 20.89
C ASP A 16 8.27 21.85 20.93
N GLU A 17 9.38 21.32 21.44
CA GLU A 17 9.61 19.89 21.53
C GLU A 17 8.59 19.16 22.43
N ASN A 18 8.10 19.81 23.48
CA ASN A 18 7.05 19.21 24.32
C ASN A 18 5.73 19.11 23.56
N LEU A 19 5.39 20.11 22.73
CA LEU A 19 4.21 20.05 21.88
C LEU A 19 4.33 18.93 20.84
N PHE A 20 5.50 18.77 20.22
CA PHE A 20 5.76 17.68 19.29
C PHE A 20 5.62 16.31 19.98
N LEU A 21 6.15 16.14 21.20
CA LEU A 21 6.01 14.90 21.96
C LEU A 21 4.55 14.57 22.35
N VAL A 22 3.71 15.58 22.60
CA VAL A 22 2.26 15.38 22.75
C VAL A 22 1.66 14.80 21.46
N ARG A 23 2.13 15.25 20.29
CA ARG A 23 1.69 14.74 18.98
C ARG A 23 2.14 13.34 18.66
N VAL A 24 3.39 13.03 18.99
CA VAL A 24 3.89 11.67 18.92
C VAL A 24 3.03 10.75 19.78
N LEU A 25 2.71 11.15 21.01
CA LEU A 25 1.85 10.36 21.88
C LEU A 25 0.44 10.19 21.29
N GLU A 26 -0.18 11.25 20.74
CA GLU A 26 -1.45 11.16 20.00
C GLU A 26 -1.40 10.15 18.86
N SER A 27 -0.36 10.24 18.04
CA SER A 27 -0.13 9.33 16.92
C SER A 27 -0.02 7.88 17.38
N LEU A 28 0.72 7.59 18.45
CA LEU A 28 0.86 6.23 19.00
C LEU A 28 -0.47 5.63 19.46
N TYR A 29 -1.37 6.41 20.07
CA TYR A 29 -2.71 5.92 20.41
C TYR A 29 -3.59 5.75 19.16
N SER A 30 -3.45 6.60 18.15
CA SER A 30 -4.20 6.45 16.89
C SER A 30 -3.79 5.24 16.07
N GLN A 31 -2.52 4.82 16.20
CA GLN A 31 -1.95 3.63 15.58
C GLN A 31 -2.17 2.37 16.40
N TRP A 32 -3.01 2.42 17.45
CA TRP A 32 -3.27 1.24 18.27
C TRP A 32 -3.75 0.08 17.37
N PRO A 33 -3.09 -1.08 17.42
CA PRO A 33 -3.39 -2.15 16.49
C PRO A 33 -4.80 -2.68 16.79
N SER A 34 -5.73 -2.38 15.88
CA SER A 34 -7.17 -2.58 16.06
C SER A 34 -7.73 -3.70 15.17
N TYR A 35 -6.96 -4.19 14.19
CA TYR A 35 -7.48 -5.04 13.10
C TYR A 35 -6.54 -6.14 12.59
N ALA A 36 -5.48 -6.52 13.31
CA ALA A 36 -4.63 -7.61 12.88
C ALA A 36 -5.40 -8.94 12.92
N SER A 37 -5.76 -9.46 11.74
CA SER A 37 -6.32 -10.80 11.60
C SER A 37 -5.28 -11.90 11.89
N ASP A 38 -4.00 -11.52 11.82
CA ASP A 38 -2.83 -12.35 12.10
C ASP A 38 -2.18 -11.96 13.44
N PRO A 39 -2.09 -12.88 14.43
CA PRO A 39 -1.38 -12.66 15.68
C PRO A 39 0.10 -12.28 15.53
N ASP A 40 0.78 -12.76 14.49
CA ASP A 40 2.21 -12.48 14.29
C ASP A 40 2.41 -11.03 13.81
N GLU A 41 1.55 -10.56 12.89
CA GLU A 41 1.50 -9.17 12.45
C GLU A 41 1.20 -8.23 13.63
N PHE A 42 0.19 -8.56 14.44
CA PHE A 42 -0.14 -7.82 15.65
C PHE A 42 1.08 -7.66 16.59
N THR A 43 1.80 -8.76 16.80
CA THR A 43 2.95 -8.81 17.70
C THR A 43 4.07 -7.93 17.16
N ALA A 44 4.30 -7.96 15.85
CA ALA A 44 5.30 -7.12 15.20
C ALA A 44 4.95 -5.62 15.30
N GLU A 45 3.71 -5.24 14.99
CA GLU A 45 3.23 -3.85 15.11
C GLU A 45 3.33 -3.33 16.55
N SER A 46 2.87 -4.13 17.52
CA SER A 46 2.95 -3.77 18.94
C SER A 46 4.39 -3.62 19.41
N ALA A 47 5.31 -4.47 18.94
CA ALA A 47 6.72 -4.36 19.28
C ALA A 47 7.34 -3.05 18.75
N GLU A 48 7.00 -2.63 17.54
CA GLU A 48 7.49 -1.36 16.97
C GLU A 48 6.90 -0.14 17.70
N LEU A 49 5.59 -0.11 17.96
CA LEU A 49 4.96 0.97 18.76
C LEU A 49 5.57 1.08 20.16
N ARG A 50 5.81 -0.07 20.80
CA ARG A 50 6.45 -0.13 22.12
C ARG A 50 7.88 0.42 22.08
N LYS A 51 8.66 0.01 21.09
CA LYS A 51 10.04 0.47 20.87
C LYS A 51 10.09 1.98 20.68
N GLU A 52 9.16 2.53 19.90
CA GLU A 52 9.03 3.97 19.71
C GLU A 52 8.65 4.71 20.99
N ALA A 53 7.66 4.22 21.74
CA ALA A 53 7.27 4.81 23.02
C ALA A 53 8.41 4.78 24.05
N VAL A 54 9.17 3.68 24.11
CA VAL A 54 10.36 3.55 24.97
C VAL A 54 11.43 4.56 24.59
N ARG A 55 11.69 4.75 23.28
CA ARG A 55 12.64 5.74 22.76
C ARG A 55 12.32 7.13 23.28
N PHE A 56 11.08 7.60 23.12
CA PHE A 56 10.69 8.95 23.56
C PHE A 56 10.63 9.11 25.07
N ARG A 57 10.20 8.07 25.80
CA ARG A 57 10.30 8.07 27.27
C ARG A 57 11.73 8.26 27.73
N GLN A 58 12.69 7.52 27.16
CA GLN A 58 14.10 7.63 27.50
C GLN A 58 14.67 8.99 27.13
N HIS A 59 14.25 9.56 26.00
CA HIS A 59 14.61 10.91 25.59
C HIS A 59 14.18 11.95 26.63
N ILE A 60 12.91 11.95 27.01
CA ILE A 60 12.36 12.83 28.06
C ILE A 60 13.10 12.65 29.39
N GLN A 61 13.53 11.43 29.74
CA GLN A 61 14.30 11.20 30.96
C GLN A 61 15.68 11.85 30.93
N ARG A 62 16.35 11.90 29.78
CA ARG A 62 17.71 12.45 29.62
C ARG A 62 17.75 13.98 29.53
N HIS A 63 16.65 14.61 29.16
CA HIS A 63 16.55 16.06 28.93
C HIS A 63 15.72 16.73 30.04
N ASP A 64 16.34 17.57 30.86
CA ASP A 64 15.71 18.20 32.03
C ASP A 64 14.72 19.32 31.67
N GLU A 65 14.88 19.89 30.49
CA GLU A 65 13.98 20.89 29.90
C GLU A 65 12.64 20.30 29.43
N LEU A 66 12.56 18.98 29.21
CA LEU A 66 11.35 18.30 28.78
C LEU A 66 10.44 17.97 29.97
N ASP A 67 9.13 18.10 29.75
CA ASP A 67 8.16 17.92 30.82
C ASP A 67 8.06 16.44 31.22
N LYS A 68 8.49 16.14 32.44
CA LYS A 68 8.53 14.77 32.96
C LYS A 68 7.13 14.14 33.08
N ALA A 69 6.05 14.93 33.09
CA ALA A 69 4.68 14.40 33.04
C ALA A 69 4.42 13.69 31.72
N LEU A 70 5.02 14.12 30.59
CA LEU A 70 4.93 13.39 29.32
C LEU A 70 5.61 12.03 29.41
N GLY A 71 6.80 11.95 30.03
CA GLY A 71 7.51 10.69 30.24
C GLY A 71 6.68 9.67 31.04
N ALA A 72 5.88 10.12 32.00
CA ALA A 72 4.93 9.28 32.70
C ALA A 72 3.83 8.74 31.76
N ARG A 73 3.27 9.58 30.87
CA ARG A 73 2.24 9.15 29.91
C ARG A 73 2.73 8.15 28.86
N PHE A 74 3.97 8.27 28.39
CA PHE A 74 4.59 7.22 27.57
C PHE A 74 4.74 5.90 28.35
N THR A 75 5.01 5.96 29.66
CA THR A 75 5.05 4.77 30.52
C THR A 75 3.68 4.11 30.63
N ASP A 76 2.62 4.91 30.78
CA ASP A 76 1.25 4.40 30.84
C ASP A 76 0.82 3.77 29.51
N PHE A 77 1.16 4.39 28.37
CA PHE A 77 0.93 3.82 27.05
C PHE A 77 1.61 2.45 26.90
N ILE A 78 2.90 2.33 27.26
CA ILE A 78 3.63 1.06 27.23
C ILE A 78 2.95 0.02 28.13
N ALA A 79 2.52 0.40 29.33
CA ALA A 79 1.85 -0.52 30.25
C ALA A 79 0.48 -0.99 29.72
N ALA A 80 -0.27 -0.12 29.03
CA ALA A 80 -1.51 -0.48 28.37
C ALA A 80 -1.25 -1.45 27.21
N LEU A 81 -0.22 -1.18 26.39
CA LEU A 81 0.13 -2.00 25.23
C LEU A 81 0.67 -3.38 25.64
N ASP A 82 1.50 -3.43 26.69
CA ASP A 82 2.00 -4.67 27.28
C ASP A 82 0.82 -5.50 27.83
N ALA A 83 -0.12 -4.88 28.54
CA ALA A 83 -1.31 -5.57 29.05
C ALA A 83 -2.21 -6.12 27.92
N TYR A 84 -2.30 -5.41 26.80
CA TYR A 84 -3.04 -5.86 25.63
C TYR A 84 -2.35 -7.05 24.94
N THR A 85 -1.03 -6.98 24.80
CA THR A 85 -0.21 -8.08 24.23
C THR A 85 -0.32 -9.35 25.10
N ASP A 86 -0.24 -9.19 26.43
CA ASP A 86 -0.43 -10.28 27.39
C ASP A 86 -1.82 -10.93 27.26
N PHE A 87 -2.86 -10.12 27.06
CA PHE A 87 -4.22 -10.62 26.85
C PHE A 87 -4.32 -11.50 25.60
N LEU A 88 -3.74 -11.08 24.47
CA LEU A 88 -3.75 -11.88 23.25
C LEU A 88 -2.93 -13.17 23.38
N ALA A 89 -1.78 -13.12 24.05
CA ALA A 89 -0.99 -14.31 24.37
C ALA A 89 -1.79 -15.28 25.25
N ASN A 90 -2.56 -14.79 26.22
CA ASN A 90 -3.43 -15.62 27.05
C ASN A 90 -4.58 -16.23 26.24
N ILE A 91 -5.19 -15.48 25.30
CA ILE A 91 -6.21 -16.02 24.39
C ILE A 91 -5.63 -17.13 23.51
N SER A 92 -4.40 -16.97 22.99
CA SER A 92 -3.80 -17.98 22.12
C SER A 92 -3.52 -19.28 22.88
N VAL A 93 -3.10 -19.20 24.15
CA VAL A 93 -2.98 -20.35 25.05
C VAL A 93 -4.34 -21.01 25.29
N ILE A 94 -5.38 -20.23 25.59
CA ILE A 94 -6.75 -20.75 25.75
C ILE A 94 -7.22 -21.46 24.46
N LYS A 95 -6.93 -20.90 23.28
CA LYS A 95 -7.24 -21.53 21.98
C LYS A 95 -6.48 -22.84 21.79
N ALA A 96 -5.19 -22.89 22.11
CA ALA A 96 -4.40 -24.12 21.99
C ALA A 96 -4.89 -25.22 22.94
N GLU A 97 -5.25 -24.86 24.18
CA GLU A 97 -5.83 -25.81 25.14
C GLU A 97 -7.21 -26.29 24.71
N ALA A 98 -8.07 -25.39 24.23
CA ALA A 98 -9.39 -25.73 23.72
C ALA A 98 -9.29 -26.62 22.47
N ALA A 99 -8.38 -26.32 21.54
CA ALA A 99 -8.13 -27.14 20.35
C ALA A 99 -7.57 -28.52 20.73
N LYS A 100 -6.71 -28.61 21.75
CA LYS A 100 -6.22 -29.89 22.27
C LYS A 100 -7.34 -30.73 22.90
N ARG A 101 -8.25 -30.10 23.66
CA ARG A 101 -9.46 -30.76 24.19
C ARG A 101 -10.39 -31.18 23.05
N GLN A 102 -10.63 -30.31 22.08
CA GLN A 102 -11.42 -30.63 20.90
C GLN A 102 -10.76 -31.73 20.07
N GLN A 103 -9.43 -31.84 19.98
CA GLN A 103 -8.75 -32.95 19.31
C GLN A 103 -8.91 -34.27 20.09
N GLN A 104 -9.01 -34.20 21.42
CA GLN A 104 -9.33 -35.34 22.28
C GLN A 104 -10.81 -35.73 22.19
N ASP A 105 -11.70 -34.77 22.01
CA ASP A 105 -13.16 -34.97 21.94
C ASP A 105 -13.67 -35.21 20.50
N SER A 106 -12.93 -34.79 19.47
CA SER A 106 -13.26 -34.93 18.04
C SER A 106 -12.94 -36.31 17.44
N PHE A 107 -12.61 -37.28 18.30
CA PHE A 107 -12.87 -38.68 17.96
C PHE A 107 -14.39 -39.00 17.92
N GLN A 108 -15.28 -38.04 18.20
CA GLN A 108 -16.72 -38.34 18.33
C GLN A 108 -17.75 -37.44 17.62
N SER A 109 -17.42 -36.31 16.97
CA SER A 109 -18.43 -35.60 16.17
C SER A 109 -17.84 -34.59 15.19
N GLY A 110 -18.07 -34.84 13.90
CA GLY A 110 -17.80 -33.88 12.83
C GLY A 110 -19.02 -33.02 12.50
N TYR A 111 -18.71 -31.88 11.87
CA TYR A 111 -19.53 -31.03 10.99
C TYR A 111 -20.15 -29.72 11.56
N GLU A 112 -19.72 -28.62 10.92
CA GLU A 112 -20.38 -27.31 10.65
C GLU A 112 -20.14 -26.08 11.52
N GLY A 113 -19.77 -24.96 10.87
CA GLY A 113 -19.94 -23.61 11.39
C GLY A 113 -19.24 -22.50 10.57
N GLY A 114 -19.99 -21.83 9.68
CA GLY A 114 -19.52 -20.66 8.92
C GLY A 114 -20.55 -19.53 8.87
N TYR A 115 -20.03 -18.29 9.00
CA TYR A 115 -20.61 -16.95 8.78
C TYR A 115 -21.46 -16.25 9.87
N ALA A 116 -20.94 -15.09 10.34
CA ALA A 116 -21.59 -13.75 10.22
C ALA A 116 -20.71 -12.67 10.88
N GLY A 117 -20.48 -11.52 10.22
CA GLY A 117 -19.83 -10.33 10.78
C GLY A 117 -20.57 -9.07 10.32
N ALA A 118 -21.39 -8.48 11.21
CA ALA A 118 -22.10 -7.20 10.98
C ALA A 118 -22.78 -6.61 12.25
N ALA A 119 -22.31 -6.89 13.49
CA ALA A 119 -23.12 -6.60 14.69
C ALA A 119 -22.43 -5.79 15.82
N SER A 120 -21.29 -5.15 15.61
CA SER A 120 -20.56 -4.45 16.70
C SER A 120 -20.93 -2.97 16.89
N PHE A 121 -21.72 -2.36 16.02
CA PHE A 121 -22.07 -0.92 16.14
C PHE A 121 -23.26 -0.65 17.09
N SER A 122 -24.19 -1.59 17.27
CA SER A 122 -25.40 -1.37 18.09
C SER A 122 -25.24 -1.65 19.58
N THR A 123 -24.20 -2.37 19.99
CA THR A 123 -23.99 -2.75 21.40
C THR A 123 -23.32 -1.65 22.22
N LEU A 124 -22.61 -0.71 21.57
CA LEU A 124 -21.89 0.38 22.24
C LEU A 124 -22.78 1.54 22.67
N THR A 125 -23.90 1.80 21.97
CA THR A 125 -24.83 2.90 22.28
C THR A 125 -25.64 2.70 23.57
N ASN A 126 -25.61 1.51 24.19
CA ASN A 126 -26.36 1.20 25.42
C ASN A 126 -25.54 1.27 26.72
N SER A 127 -24.26 1.67 26.69
CA SER A 127 -23.34 1.51 27.83
C SER A 127 -23.14 2.76 28.73
N GLY A 128 -23.85 3.86 28.49
CA GLY A 128 -23.93 4.98 29.45
C GLY A 128 -22.68 5.84 29.61
N TYR A 129 -21.74 5.79 28.67
CA TYR A 129 -20.62 6.72 28.60
C TYR A 129 -21.05 8.04 27.92
N ASP A 130 -20.56 9.16 28.43
CA ASP A 130 -20.80 10.50 27.89
C ASP A 130 -20.15 10.65 26.50
N THR A 131 -20.85 11.30 25.58
CA THR A 131 -20.80 11.05 24.12
C THR A 131 -19.75 11.85 23.36
N GLY A 132 -18.52 11.92 23.88
CA GLY A 132 -17.40 12.62 23.24
C GLY A 132 -16.17 11.76 22.94
N ASP A 133 -16.01 10.62 23.62
CA ASP A 133 -14.84 9.74 23.46
C ASP A 133 -15.16 8.49 22.61
N ALA A 134 -16.40 8.31 22.12
CA ALA A 134 -16.90 7.01 21.67
C ALA A 134 -16.28 6.48 20.38
N ALA A 135 -15.83 7.32 19.44
CA ALA A 135 -15.38 6.85 18.12
C ALA A 135 -14.02 6.12 18.15
N VAL A 136 -12.98 6.71 18.74
CA VAL A 136 -11.66 6.08 18.90
C VAL A 136 -11.73 4.92 19.89
N ILE A 137 -12.57 5.07 20.92
CA ILE A 137 -12.89 4.00 21.87
C ILE A 137 -13.56 2.82 21.18
N SER A 138 -14.45 3.07 20.21
CA SER A 138 -15.20 2.01 19.51
C SER A 138 -14.32 1.15 18.61
N LEU A 139 -13.19 1.66 18.11
CA LEU A 139 -12.26 0.88 17.27
C LEU A 139 -11.40 -0.07 18.12
N VAL A 140 -10.86 0.39 19.24
CA VAL A 140 -10.02 -0.44 20.13
C VAL A 140 -10.87 -1.39 20.98
N ILE A 141 -11.96 -0.90 21.57
CA ILE A 141 -12.91 -1.77 22.28
C ILE A 141 -13.66 -2.67 21.28
N GLY A 142 -14.00 -2.16 20.09
CA GLY A 142 -14.61 -2.96 19.04
C GLY A 142 -13.69 -4.06 18.53
N GLY A 143 -12.38 -3.82 18.42
CA GLY A 143 -11.38 -4.85 18.10
C GLY A 143 -11.26 -5.92 19.20
N LEU A 144 -11.20 -5.52 20.47
CA LEU A 144 -11.21 -6.44 21.63
C LEU A 144 -12.49 -7.27 21.71
N VAL A 145 -13.64 -6.62 21.55
CA VAL A 145 -14.96 -7.25 21.55
C VAL A 145 -15.12 -8.14 20.33
N TYR A 146 -14.61 -7.74 19.16
CA TYR A 146 -14.61 -8.57 17.96
C TYR A 146 -13.73 -9.82 18.13
N ALA A 147 -12.54 -9.69 18.71
CA ALA A 147 -11.68 -10.83 19.01
C ALA A 147 -12.34 -11.80 20.01
N ALA A 148 -13.00 -11.27 21.05
CA ALA A 148 -13.79 -12.05 21.99
C ALA A 148 -15.01 -12.70 21.32
N ASP A 149 -15.74 -11.98 20.48
CA ASP A 149 -16.91 -12.46 19.73
C ASP A 149 -16.57 -13.52 18.69
N ALA A 150 -15.49 -13.33 17.94
CA ALA A 150 -14.98 -14.30 16.97
C ALA A 150 -14.60 -15.59 17.68
N TRP A 151 -13.98 -15.50 18.86
CA TRP A 151 -13.72 -16.66 19.73
C TRP A 151 -15.02 -17.28 20.29
N ASN A 152 -16.01 -16.46 20.69
CA ASN A 152 -17.31 -16.91 21.17
C ASN A 152 -18.14 -17.65 20.09
N ARG A 153 -17.95 -17.31 18.80
CA ARG A 153 -18.63 -17.93 17.66
C ARG A 153 -17.92 -19.17 17.14
N SER A 154 -16.59 -19.25 17.27
CA SER A 154 -15.78 -20.36 16.77
C SER A 154 -15.81 -21.60 17.66
N ASN A 155 -16.21 -21.49 18.93
CA ASN A 155 -16.16 -22.59 19.89
C ASN A 155 -17.50 -22.77 20.63
N GLU A 156 -17.93 -24.03 20.81
CA GLU A 156 -18.81 -24.47 21.90
C GLU A 156 -18.08 -24.36 23.26
N SER A 157 -17.45 -23.21 23.50
CA SER A 157 -16.75 -22.90 24.74
C SER A 157 -17.76 -22.83 25.88
N ASP A 158 -17.39 -23.40 27.04
CA ASP A 158 -18.09 -23.22 28.30
C ASP A 158 -18.35 -21.72 28.54
N GLU A 159 -19.57 -21.36 28.94
CA GLU A 159 -19.95 -19.97 29.26
C GLU A 159 -19.02 -19.31 30.29
N ALA A 160 -18.35 -20.10 31.12
CA ALA A 160 -17.36 -19.63 32.09
C ALA A 160 -16.11 -19.07 31.41
N GLN A 161 -15.60 -19.72 30.37
CA GLN A 161 -14.48 -19.20 29.57
C GLN A 161 -14.91 -17.94 28.81
N LYS A 162 -16.16 -17.91 28.30
CA LYS A 162 -16.70 -16.71 27.64
C LYS A 162 -16.74 -15.50 28.55
N ARG A 163 -17.28 -15.68 29.74
CA ARG A 163 -17.28 -14.65 30.78
C ARG A 163 -15.86 -14.24 31.18
N ALA A 164 -14.90 -15.16 31.21
CA ALA A 164 -13.51 -14.84 31.54
C ALA A 164 -12.81 -14.01 30.46
N VAL A 165 -12.96 -14.38 29.18
CA VAL A 165 -12.40 -13.60 28.05
C VAL A 165 -13.06 -12.22 27.98
N ASP A 166 -14.38 -12.14 28.11
CA ASP A 166 -15.10 -10.86 28.09
C ASP A 166 -14.69 -9.95 29.26
N ALA A 167 -14.53 -10.52 30.46
CA ALA A 167 -14.10 -9.77 31.64
C ALA A 167 -12.67 -9.23 31.47
N GLU A 168 -11.78 -10.04 30.91
CA GLU A 168 -10.40 -9.64 30.65
C GLU A 168 -10.31 -8.60 29.53
N ALA A 169 -11.08 -8.76 28.44
CA ALA A 169 -11.20 -7.78 27.37
C ALA A 169 -11.67 -6.42 27.90
N ARG A 170 -12.70 -6.42 28.77
CA ARG A 170 -13.16 -5.19 29.45
C ARG A 170 -12.05 -4.59 30.33
N ARG A 171 -11.34 -5.40 31.10
CA ARG A 171 -10.24 -4.95 31.97
C ARG A 171 -9.12 -4.29 31.17
N ILE A 172 -8.79 -4.83 29.99
CA ILE A 172 -7.79 -4.23 29.08
C ILE A 172 -8.33 -2.96 28.45
N GLY A 173 -9.58 -2.97 27.98
CA GLY A 173 -10.27 -1.77 27.49
C GLY A 173 -10.23 -0.63 28.51
N ASP A 174 -10.62 -0.90 29.76
CA ASP A 174 -10.59 0.07 30.85
C ASP A 174 -9.19 0.64 31.11
N ARG A 175 -8.14 -0.19 31.02
CA ARG A 175 -6.75 0.27 31.16
C ARG A 175 -6.33 1.18 30.01
N TYR A 176 -6.64 0.80 28.78
CA TYR A 176 -6.39 1.64 27.60
C TYR A 176 -7.09 2.98 27.73
N LEU A 177 -8.39 2.97 28.07
CA LEU A 177 -9.19 4.18 28.28
C LEU A 177 -8.62 5.07 29.37
N ALA A 178 -8.32 4.49 30.54
CA ALA A 178 -7.75 5.24 31.64
C ALA A 178 -6.41 5.90 31.24
N SER A 179 -5.57 5.19 30.48
CA SER A 179 -4.30 5.69 29.97
C SER A 179 -4.49 6.84 28.96
N LEU A 180 -5.43 6.68 28.02
CA LEU A 180 -5.79 7.68 27.02
C LEU A 180 -6.34 8.96 27.67
N THR A 181 -7.34 8.84 28.55
CA THR A 181 -7.92 9.98 29.28
C THR A 181 -6.87 10.73 30.10
N GLN A 182 -5.94 9.98 30.72
CA GLN A 182 -4.82 10.55 31.45
C GLN A 182 -3.85 11.32 30.54
N ALA A 183 -3.55 10.80 29.35
CA ALA A 183 -2.72 11.49 28.36
C ALA A 183 -3.37 12.80 27.89
N GLN A 184 -4.68 12.77 27.56
CA GLN A 184 -5.45 13.96 27.18
C GLN A 184 -5.48 15.00 28.30
N ALA A 185 -5.70 14.59 29.55
CA ALA A 185 -5.68 15.49 30.70
C ALA A 185 -4.31 16.14 30.90
N THR A 186 -3.22 15.36 30.77
CA THR A 186 -1.86 15.88 30.82
C THR A 186 -1.60 16.88 29.69
N ALA A 187 -2.01 16.58 28.45
CA ALA A 187 -1.88 17.50 27.32
C ALA A 187 -2.58 18.84 27.58
N ARG A 188 -3.80 18.83 28.13
CA ARG A 188 -4.54 20.05 28.54
C ARG A 188 -3.83 20.86 29.61
N THR A 189 -3.22 20.19 30.60
CA THR A 189 -2.41 20.88 31.62
C THR A 189 -1.16 21.51 31.01
N LEU A 190 -0.49 20.79 30.09
CA LEU A 190 0.70 21.30 29.41
C LEU A 190 0.37 22.47 28.47
N ALA A 191 -0.76 22.43 27.77
CA ALA A 191 -1.25 23.55 26.97
C ALA A 191 -1.30 24.84 27.79
N LYS A 192 -1.90 24.77 28.99
CA LYS A 192 -1.98 25.91 29.91
C LYS A 192 -0.60 26.35 30.40
N LYS A 193 0.29 25.39 30.70
CA LYS A 193 1.65 25.65 31.19
C LYS A 193 2.53 26.35 30.14
N HIS A 194 2.48 25.89 28.90
CA HIS A 194 3.33 26.35 27.81
C HIS A 194 2.67 27.42 26.92
N GLY A 195 1.40 27.76 27.19
CA GLY A 195 0.66 28.78 26.44
C GLY A 195 0.24 28.33 25.04
N TRP A 196 0.11 27.03 24.79
CA TRP A 196 -0.38 26.50 23.53
C TRP A 196 -1.88 26.72 23.41
N ALA A 197 -2.38 26.91 22.19
CA ALA A 197 -3.83 26.96 21.97
C ALA A 197 -4.44 25.57 22.27
N PRO A 198 -5.64 25.47 22.86
CA PRO A 198 -6.30 24.19 23.07
C PRO A 198 -6.44 23.35 21.79
N SER A 199 -6.68 24.00 20.65
CA SER A 199 -6.79 23.31 19.37
C SER A 199 -5.47 22.67 18.90
N GLU A 200 -4.32 23.19 19.34
CA GLU A 200 -2.98 22.68 19.00
C GLU A 200 -2.64 21.40 19.74
N ILE A 201 -3.18 21.16 20.95
CA ILE A 201 -2.89 19.93 21.71
C ILE A 201 -3.66 18.70 21.21
N GLY A 202 -4.60 18.91 20.29
CA GLY A 202 -5.43 17.88 19.65
C GLY A 202 -6.16 16.98 20.61
N TRP A 203 -6.44 15.74 20.19
CA TRP A 203 -7.41 14.84 20.82
C TRP A 203 -8.86 15.33 20.79
N GLU A 204 -9.13 16.40 20.05
CA GLU A 204 -10.43 17.08 19.99
C GLU A 204 -11.21 16.76 18.70
N LEU A 205 -10.92 15.64 18.05
CA LEU A 205 -11.82 15.14 17.01
C LEU A 205 -13.15 14.82 17.69
N SER A 206 -14.20 15.60 17.38
CA SER A 206 -15.53 15.25 17.89
C SER A 206 -15.94 13.89 17.33
N ASP A 207 -16.81 13.16 18.04
CA ASP A 207 -17.37 11.90 17.54
C ASP A 207 -17.99 12.06 16.14
N GLU A 208 -18.60 13.21 15.88
CA GLU A 208 -19.13 13.57 14.56
C GLU A 208 -18.01 13.70 13.52
N GLU A 209 -16.91 14.42 13.82
CA GLU A 209 -15.79 14.55 12.91
C GLU A 209 -15.08 13.21 12.67
N ALA A 210 -14.92 12.38 13.69
CA ALA A 210 -14.34 11.03 13.55
C ALA A 210 -15.23 10.12 12.69
N GLN A 211 -16.55 10.16 12.86
CA GLN A 211 -17.51 9.44 12.00
C GLN A 211 -17.49 9.97 10.56
N VAL A 212 -17.33 11.28 10.37
CA VAL A 212 -17.16 11.88 9.05
C VAL A 212 -15.88 11.35 8.41
N VAL A 213 -14.73 11.44 9.08
CA VAL A 213 -13.45 10.93 8.55
C VAL A 213 -13.56 9.45 8.17
N THR A 214 -14.11 8.61 9.05
CA THR A 214 -14.30 7.18 8.78
C THR A 214 -15.13 6.95 7.53
N ARG A 215 -16.28 7.62 7.41
CA ARG A 215 -17.15 7.52 6.23
C ARG A 215 -16.43 7.95 4.95
N LEU A 216 -15.67 9.05 5.01
CA LEU A 216 -14.95 9.56 3.85
C LEU A 216 -13.85 8.59 3.39
N LEU A 217 -13.17 7.92 4.33
CA LEU A 217 -12.21 6.85 4.04
C LEU A 217 -12.92 5.65 3.37
N GLU A 218 -14.04 5.19 3.93
CA GLU A 218 -14.83 4.07 3.38
C GLU A 218 -15.35 4.34 1.97
N THR A 219 -15.73 5.60 1.67
CA THR A 219 -16.22 6.00 0.34
C THR A 219 -15.11 6.47 -0.60
N ASN A 220 -13.84 6.48 -0.18
CA ASN A 220 -12.71 7.05 -0.91
C ASN A 220 -12.93 8.50 -1.38
N ASP A 221 -13.64 9.33 -0.59
CA ASP A 221 -13.84 10.76 -0.90
C ASP A 221 -12.66 11.58 -0.38
N TRP A 222 -11.53 11.43 -1.07
CA TRP A 222 -10.25 12.07 -0.72
C TRP A 222 -10.35 13.59 -0.70
N SER A 223 -11.13 14.17 -1.61
CA SER A 223 -11.31 15.63 -1.70
C SER A 223 -12.00 16.19 -0.46
N ALA A 224 -13.03 15.52 0.06
CA ALA A 224 -13.66 15.91 1.32
C ALA A 224 -12.73 15.71 2.52
N LEU A 225 -11.96 14.62 2.54
CA LEU A 225 -11.02 14.35 3.62
C LEU A 225 -9.91 15.42 3.67
N VAL A 226 -9.40 15.85 2.51
CA VAL A 226 -8.46 16.98 2.41
C VAL A 226 -9.04 18.23 3.08
N ARG A 227 -10.31 18.57 2.86
CA ARG A 227 -10.93 19.76 3.49
C ARG A 227 -10.98 19.65 5.02
N VAL A 228 -11.24 18.46 5.57
CA VAL A 228 -11.20 18.22 7.02
C VAL A 228 -9.79 18.43 7.55
N LEU A 229 -8.78 17.87 6.87
CA LEU A 229 -7.38 17.98 7.26
C LEU A 229 -6.83 19.41 7.10
N GLU A 230 -7.25 20.17 6.08
CA GLU A 230 -6.88 21.58 5.94
C GLU A 230 -7.38 22.40 7.12
N ARG A 231 -8.63 22.19 7.54
CA ARG A 231 -9.16 22.81 8.76
C ARG A 231 -8.32 22.42 9.98
N GLN A 232 -7.94 21.15 10.13
CA GLN A 232 -7.09 20.71 11.24
C GLN A 232 -5.70 21.36 11.21
N THR A 233 -5.02 21.41 10.05
CA THR A 233 -3.72 22.11 9.93
C THR A 233 -3.82 23.60 10.25
N SER A 234 -4.95 24.26 9.90
CA SER A 234 -5.15 25.67 10.25
C SER A 234 -5.29 25.90 11.76
N LEU A 235 -5.80 24.90 12.48
CA LEU A 235 -5.92 24.89 13.94
C LEU A 235 -4.65 24.41 14.65
N ARG A 236 -3.75 23.75 13.90
CA ARG A 236 -2.52 23.10 14.38
C ARG A 236 -1.33 23.41 13.47
N PRO A 237 -0.96 24.68 13.27
CA PRO A 237 0.06 25.06 12.27
C PRO A 237 1.47 24.53 12.59
N ARG A 238 1.72 24.09 13.82
CA ARG A 238 3.00 23.53 14.28
C ARG A 238 3.03 22.00 14.33
N ASP A 239 1.95 21.34 13.88
CA ASP A 239 1.81 19.88 13.95
C ASP A 239 2.28 19.20 12.66
N ALA A 240 3.54 18.81 12.63
CA ALA A 240 4.14 18.15 11.46
C ALA A 240 3.40 16.86 11.05
N ILE A 241 2.80 16.13 11.99
CA ILE A 241 2.10 14.86 11.72
C ILE A 241 0.78 15.14 10.98
N THR A 242 0.01 16.14 11.40
CA THR A 242 -1.21 16.55 10.69
C THR A 242 -0.88 17.07 9.29
N HIS A 243 0.21 17.83 9.14
CA HIS A 243 0.67 18.29 7.83
C HIS A 243 1.10 17.13 6.91
N LEU A 244 1.80 16.12 7.44
CA LEU A 244 2.17 14.90 6.71
C LEU A 244 0.92 14.18 6.17
N SER A 245 -0.08 13.96 7.03
CA SER A 245 -1.36 13.34 6.64
C SER A 245 -2.08 14.16 5.57
N LEU A 246 -2.16 15.48 5.72
CA LEU A 246 -2.77 16.36 4.72
C LEU A 246 -2.10 16.19 3.35
N SER A 247 -0.77 16.22 3.30
CA SER A 247 -0.02 16.09 2.05
C SER A 247 -0.21 14.73 1.39
N TYR A 248 -0.26 13.65 2.18
CA TYR A 248 -0.57 12.31 1.67
C TYR A 248 -1.95 12.28 0.99
N PHE A 249 -3.00 12.76 1.67
CA PHE A 249 -4.35 12.73 1.10
C PHE A 249 -4.54 13.74 -0.03
N LYS A 250 -3.80 14.87 -0.05
CA LYS A 250 -3.75 15.77 -1.21
C LYS A 250 -3.19 15.04 -2.44
N ALA A 251 -2.12 14.27 -2.27
CA ALA A 251 -1.55 13.50 -3.38
C ALA A 251 -2.54 12.47 -3.96
N LEU A 252 -3.35 11.84 -3.11
CA LEU A 252 -4.41 10.93 -3.55
C LEU A 252 -5.57 11.67 -4.24
N ALA A 253 -6.03 12.78 -3.66
CA ALA A 253 -7.16 13.55 -4.18
C ALA A 253 -6.86 14.21 -5.54
N PHE A 254 -5.59 14.57 -5.78
CA PHE A 254 -5.15 15.32 -6.95
C PHE A 254 -4.05 14.56 -7.73
N ALA A 255 -4.17 13.24 -7.80
CA ALA A 255 -3.16 12.34 -8.40
C ALA A 255 -2.88 12.62 -9.89
N GLU A 256 -3.75 13.39 -10.56
CA GLU A 256 -3.68 13.75 -11.99
C GLU A 256 -3.24 15.20 -12.23
N ASP A 257 -3.00 16.00 -11.18
CA ASP A 257 -2.58 17.41 -11.29
C ASP A 257 -1.12 17.57 -10.85
N SER A 258 -0.22 17.68 -11.83
CA SER A 258 1.22 17.79 -11.57
C SER A 258 1.61 19.06 -10.81
N ASP A 259 0.88 20.16 -10.97
CA ASP A 259 1.20 21.42 -10.30
C ASP A 259 0.81 21.35 -8.82
N ILE A 260 -0.37 20.79 -8.52
CA ILE A 260 -0.79 20.54 -7.13
C ILE A 260 0.16 19.57 -6.44
N LEU A 261 0.54 18.47 -7.10
CA LEU A 261 1.49 17.51 -6.55
C LEU A 261 2.87 18.15 -6.30
N GLY A 262 3.40 18.90 -7.27
CA GLY A 262 4.67 19.62 -7.12
C GLY A 262 4.67 20.60 -5.95
N ASN A 263 3.60 21.36 -5.77
CA ASN A 263 3.44 22.27 -4.62
C ASN A 263 3.31 21.51 -3.30
N THR A 264 2.52 20.43 -3.28
CA THR A 264 2.35 19.57 -2.08
C THR A 264 3.69 18.97 -1.64
N ALA A 265 4.55 18.55 -2.57
CA ALA A 265 5.89 18.07 -2.25
C ALA A 265 6.78 19.15 -1.61
N ARG A 266 6.72 20.41 -2.09
CA ARG A 266 7.48 21.52 -1.50
C ARG A 266 6.98 21.88 -0.10
N ASP A 267 5.66 21.95 0.07
CA ASP A 267 5.04 22.22 1.36
C ASP A 267 5.42 21.15 2.38
N LEU A 268 5.37 19.88 1.97
CA LEU A 268 5.75 18.76 2.84
C LEU A 268 7.25 18.75 3.16
N TYR A 269 8.11 19.12 2.22
CA TYR A 269 9.54 19.30 2.52
C TYR A 269 9.75 20.41 3.56
N ALA A 270 9.01 21.51 3.47
CA ALA A 270 9.05 22.58 4.46
C ALA A 270 8.52 22.11 5.82
N THR A 271 7.51 21.24 5.87
CA THR A 271 6.99 20.64 7.11
C THR A 271 8.07 19.89 7.91
N ALA A 272 9.12 19.35 7.27
CA ALA A 272 10.23 18.73 7.99
C ALA A 272 10.94 19.68 8.98
N SER A 273 10.84 21.01 8.75
CA SER A 273 11.34 22.04 9.69
C SER A 273 10.47 22.21 10.95
N LEU A 274 9.26 21.64 10.99
CA LEU A 274 8.43 21.62 12.19
C LEU A 274 8.83 20.48 13.16
N VAL A 275 9.77 19.62 12.76
CA VAL A 275 10.27 18.50 13.57
C VAL A 275 11.49 18.96 14.41
N PRO A 276 11.52 18.73 15.74
CA PRO A 276 12.60 19.20 16.62
C PRO A 276 13.97 18.66 16.25
N ALA A 277 15.04 19.45 16.40
CA ALA A 277 16.39 19.18 15.86
C ALA A 277 17.04 17.85 16.26
N ASP A 278 16.72 17.33 17.44
CA ASP A 278 17.40 16.17 18.01
C ASP A 278 17.27 14.93 17.10
N GLY A 279 18.33 14.11 17.05
CA GLY A 279 18.39 12.91 16.21
C GLY A 279 17.34 11.86 16.57
N VAL A 280 16.75 11.89 17.78
CA VAL A 280 15.64 11.01 18.15
C VAL A 280 14.40 11.19 17.25
N TYR A 281 14.28 12.34 16.57
CA TYR A 281 13.19 12.68 15.67
C TYR A 281 13.54 12.53 14.17
N ASP A 282 14.72 11.99 13.83
CA ASP A 282 15.15 11.88 12.43
C ASP A 282 14.16 11.06 11.58
N ASP A 283 13.54 10.02 12.12
CA ASP A 283 12.54 9.22 11.40
C ASP A 283 11.36 10.06 10.90
N TYR A 284 10.93 11.06 11.67
CA TYR A 284 9.83 11.96 11.27
C TYR A 284 10.26 12.94 10.17
N ARG A 285 11.49 13.45 10.23
CA ARG A 285 12.06 14.26 9.13
C ARG A 285 12.21 13.41 7.87
N ILE A 286 12.74 12.20 8.00
CA ILE A 286 12.92 11.24 6.91
C ILE A 286 11.56 10.92 6.28
N ALA A 287 10.51 10.69 7.08
CA ALA A 287 9.16 10.44 6.59
C ALA A 287 8.63 11.62 5.76
N CYS A 288 8.79 12.86 6.23
CA CYS A 288 8.39 14.06 5.48
C CYS A 288 9.14 14.16 4.13
N VAL A 289 10.47 14.01 4.14
CA VAL A 289 11.29 14.12 2.92
C VAL A 289 11.01 12.96 1.96
N SER A 290 10.83 11.75 2.47
CA SER A 290 10.51 10.56 1.68
C SER A 290 9.18 10.71 0.94
N LEU A 291 8.12 11.07 1.67
CA LEU A 291 6.81 11.28 1.04
C LEU A 291 6.84 12.48 0.08
N ALA A 292 7.57 13.56 0.40
CA ALA A 292 7.77 14.66 -0.55
C ALA A 292 8.44 14.18 -1.84
N ALA A 293 9.47 13.34 -1.75
CA ALA A 293 10.19 12.79 -2.90
C ALA A 293 9.28 11.90 -3.77
N LEU A 294 8.45 11.07 -3.13
CA LEU A 294 7.43 10.25 -3.79
C LEU A 294 6.41 11.11 -4.54
N ILE A 295 5.83 12.12 -3.88
CA ILE A 295 4.84 13.04 -4.48
C ILE A 295 5.46 13.81 -5.65
N ALA A 296 6.70 14.28 -5.53
CA ALA A 296 7.40 14.96 -6.63
C ALA A 296 7.67 14.02 -7.82
N SER A 297 7.97 12.75 -7.54
CA SER A 297 8.13 11.72 -8.58
C SER A 297 6.81 11.44 -9.30
N GLN A 298 5.70 11.38 -8.56
CA GLN A 298 4.35 11.27 -9.12
C GLN A 298 3.99 12.50 -9.98
N ALA A 299 4.29 13.72 -9.50
CA ALA A 299 4.09 14.94 -10.28
C ALA A 299 4.80 14.88 -11.65
N ARG A 300 6.04 14.38 -11.66
CA ARG A 300 6.82 14.17 -12.89
C ARG A 300 6.22 13.10 -13.79
N LEU A 301 5.64 12.04 -13.23
CA LEU A 301 4.95 11.00 -14.00
C LEU A 301 3.69 11.56 -14.67
N VAL A 302 2.90 12.37 -13.97
CA VAL A 302 1.72 13.04 -14.53
C VAL A 302 2.10 13.97 -15.68
N GLU A 303 3.16 14.77 -15.52
CA GLU A 303 3.71 15.60 -16.62
C GLU A 303 4.02 14.76 -17.86
N PHE A 304 4.65 13.60 -17.66
CA PHE A 304 4.98 12.67 -18.74
C PHE A 304 3.72 12.12 -19.42
N GLN A 305 2.74 11.66 -18.65
CA GLN A 305 1.47 11.16 -19.18
C GLN A 305 0.69 12.23 -19.95
N ASN A 306 0.81 13.49 -19.54
CA ASN A 306 0.23 14.64 -20.25
C ASN A 306 1.03 15.09 -21.49
N GLY A 307 1.91 14.22 -22.01
CA GLY A 307 2.64 14.42 -23.25
C GLY A 307 3.90 15.27 -23.13
N GLN A 308 4.34 15.64 -21.91
CA GLN A 308 5.65 16.29 -21.77
C GLN A 308 6.76 15.30 -22.12
N ALA A 309 7.70 15.75 -22.95
CA ALA A 309 8.72 14.90 -23.51
C ALA A 309 9.59 14.23 -22.42
N VAL A 310 9.79 12.92 -22.55
CA VAL A 310 10.69 12.06 -21.77
C VAL A 310 12.09 12.65 -21.58
N SER A 311 12.58 13.33 -22.62
CA SER A 311 13.94 13.86 -22.70
C SER A 311 14.09 15.24 -22.06
N GLN A 312 13.00 15.88 -21.65
CA GLN A 312 13.04 17.20 -21.06
C GLN A 312 13.03 17.12 -19.53
N SER A 313 13.99 17.83 -18.93
CA SER A 313 14.00 18.10 -17.51
C SER A 313 12.89 19.11 -17.18
N THR A 314 11.89 18.68 -16.42
CA THR A 314 10.83 19.55 -15.88
C THR A 314 11.21 20.10 -14.51
N ALA A 315 10.43 21.05 -13.99
CA ALA A 315 10.63 21.58 -12.64
C ALA A 315 10.39 20.48 -11.58
N ASN A 316 9.31 19.71 -11.72
CA ASN A 316 8.98 18.63 -10.79
C ASN A 316 9.98 17.47 -10.87
N GLY A 317 10.51 17.15 -12.05
CA GLY A 317 11.60 16.17 -12.18
C GLY A 317 12.87 16.59 -11.44
N GLN A 318 13.26 17.87 -11.53
CA GLN A 318 14.41 18.39 -10.78
C GLN A 318 14.15 18.42 -9.27
N LEU A 319 12.92 18.76 -8.85
CA LEU A 319 12.50 18.69 -7.46
C LEU A 319 12.62 17.26 -6.92
N ALA A 320 12.10 16.26 -7.64
CA ALA A 320 12.19 14.85 -7.26
C ALA A 320 13.65 14.40 -7.07
N VAL A 321 14.53 14.70 -8.02
CA VAL A 321 15.97 14.39 -7.90
C VAL A 321 16.60 15.07 -6.67
N SER A 322 16.31 16.34 -6.43
CA SER A 322 16.84 17.07 -5.27
C SER A 322 16.34 16.47 -3.95
N LEU A 323 15.08 16.07 -3.86
CA LEU A 323 14.49 15.44 -2.67
C LEU A 323 15.09 14.04 -2.41
N TRP A 324 15.20 13.20 -3.44
CA TRP A 324 15.84 11.88 -3.30
C TRP A 324 17.32 11.97 -2.91
N LYS A 325 18.08 12.93 -3.48
CA LYS A 325 19.47 13.21 -3.05
C LYS A 325 19.53 13.65 -1.59
N LYS A 326 18.58 14.48 -1.13
CA LYS A 326 18.49 14.90 0.28
C LYS A 326 18.16 13.73 1.20
N LEU A 327 17.21 12.88 0.82
CA LEU A 327 16.85 11.67 1.57
C LEU A 327 18.02 10.71 1.69
N LEU A 328 18.76 10.46 0.60
CA LEU A 328 19.96 9.61 0.62
C LEU A 328 21.06 10.19 1.53
N ALA A 329 21.20 11.52 1.60
CA ALA A 329 22.14 12.15 2.52
C ALA A 329 21.73 11.97 4.00
N MET A 330 20.42 11.87 4.28
CA MET A 330 19.90 11.61 5.63
C MET A 330 19.97 10.13 6.01
N SER A 331 19.86 9.22 5.04
CA SER A 331 19.96 7.76 5.24
C SER A 331 21.00 7.15 4.29
N PRO A 332 22.30 7.38 4.53
CA PRO A 332 23.36 6.97 3.60
C PRO A 332 23.59 5.46 3.54
N SER A 333 23.15 4.71 4.55
CA SER A 333 23.25 3.25 4.54
C SER A 333 22.37 2.65 3.46
N ASP A 334 21.11 3.11 3.35
CA ASP A 334 20.09 2.64 2.40
C ASP A 334 20.18 1.11 2.20
N PRO A 335 19.89 0.33 3.27
CA PRO A 335 20.21 -1.10 3.30
C PRO A 335 19.35 -1.93 2.33
N THR A 336 18.17 -1.43 1.97
CA THR A 336 17.25 -2.05 0.99
C THR A 336 17.58 -1.65 -0.45
N GLY A 337 18.32 -0.55 -0.64
CA GLY A 337 18.59 0.03 -1.96
C GLY A 337 17.44 0.87 -2.53
N GLU A 338 16.34 1.03 -1.79
CA GLU A 338 15.12 1.70 -2.28
C GLU A 338 15.34 3.17 -2.58
N ILE A 339 16.13 3.87 -1.76
CA ILE A 339 16.38 5.30 -1.95
C ILE A 339 17.23 5.52 -3.21
N ARG A 340 18.29 4.71 -3.40
CA ARG A 340 19.14 4.79 -4.60
C ARG A 340 18.39 4.34 -5.85
N GLU A 341 17.53 3.32 -5.77
CA GLU A 341 16.64 2.92 -6.87
C GLU A 341 15.73 4.08 -7.30
N ALA A 342 14.98 4.66 -6.36
CA ALA A 342 14.06 5.75 -6.65
C ALA A 342 14.80 6.98 -7.21
N LEU A 343 16.00 7.27 -6.67
CA LEU A 343 16.88 8.31 -7.21
C LEU A 343 17.32 8.01 -8.65
N ALA A 344 17.68 6.75 -8.96
CA ALA A 344 18.08 6.36 -10.30
C ALA A 344 16.97 6.64 -11.32
N PHE A 345 15.72 6.31 -11.00
CA PHE A 345 14.60 6.53 -11.89
C PHE A 345 14.14 7.99 -11.94
N ALA A 346 14.28 8.76 -10.85
CA ALA A 346 14.12 10.21 -10.91
C ALA A 346 15.16 10.86 -11.83
N LEU A 347 16.43 10.42 -11.76
CA LEU A 347 17.52 10.87 -12.64
C LEU A 347 17.27 10.50 -14.10
N MET A 348 16.72 9.30 -14.36
CA MET A 348 16.25 8.89 -15.68
C MET A 348 15.18 9.87 -16.19
N GLY A 349 14.21 10.24 -15.35
CA GLY A 349 13.14 11.19 -15.67
C GLY A 349 13.60 12.60 -16.06
N VAL A 350 14.80 13.03 -15.62
CA VAL A 350 15.43 14.29 -16.04
C VAL A 350 16.56 14.12 -17.06
N ASN A 351 16.65 12.93 -17.67
CA ASN A 351 17.63 12.57 -18.69
C ASN A 351 19.10 12.60 -18.22
N SER A 352 19.38 12.46 -16.92
CA SER A 352 20.73 12.25 -16.39
C SER A 352 21.10 10.76 -16.39
N LEU A 353 21.15 10.18 -17.60
CA LEU A 353 21.23 8.72 -17.78
C LEU A 353 22.50 8.08 -17.20
N GLY A 354 23.62 8.81 -17.20
CA GLY A 354 24.89 8.33 -16.64
C GLY A 354 24.83 8.16 -15.12
N GLU A 355 24.35 9.18 -14.40
CA GLU A 355 24.14 9.09 -12.95
C GLU A 355 23.05 8.07 -12.62
N ALA A 356 21.96 8.03 -13.39
CA ALA A 356 20.88 7.05 -13.21
C ALA A 356 21.42 5.61 -13.28
N LEU A 357 22.22 5.29 -14.29
CA LEU A 357 22.84 3.97 -14.43
C LEU A 357 23.79 3.65 -13.26
N GLN A 358 24.56 4.63 -12.77
CA GLN A 358 25.42 4.43 -11.62
C GLN A 358 24.60 3.99 -10.40
N TYR A 359 23.57 4.75 -10.02
CA TYR A 359 22.74 4.40 -8.85
C TYR A 359 21.97 3.10 -9.02
N ALA A 360 21.42 2.81 -10.21
CA ALA A 360 20.75 1.55 -10.47
C ALA A 360 21.71 0.35 -10.37
N ASN A 361 22.96 0.51 -10.82
CA ASN A 361 23.98 -0.53 -10.69
C ASN A 361 24.41 -0.76 -9.24
N ASP A 362 24.47 0.30 -8.42
CA ASP A 362 24.84 0.22 -7.01
C ASP A 362 23.86 -0.65 -6.20
N VAL A 363 22.59 -0.72 -6.62
CA VAL A 363 21.53 -1.50 -5.95
C VAL A 363 21.12 -2.76 -6.71
N LEU A 364 21.74 -3.05 -7.86
CA LEU A 364 21.36 -4.14 -8.74
C LEU A 364 21.21 -5.48 -8.00
N ARG A 365 22.19 -5.85 -7.17
CA ARG A 365 22.16 -7.12 -6.41
C ARG A 365 21.07 -7.19 -5.35
N LEU A 366 20.59 -6.04 -4.87
CA LEU A 366 19.52 -5.97 -3.86
C LEU A 366 18.14 -6.05 -4.52
N ARG A 367 18.03 -5.59 -5.78
CA ARG A 367 16.76 -5.36 -6.47
C ARG A 367 16.54 -6.24 -7.71
N GLU A 368 17.52 -7.04 -8.14
CA GLU A 368 17.43 -7.88 -9.36
C GLU A 368 16.36 -8.99 -9.32
N ILE A 369 15.75 -9.24 -8.16
CA ILE A 369 14.61 -10.16 -7.98
C ILE A 369 13.26 -9.46 -8.04
N ASP A 370 13.24 -8.12 -8.04
CA ASP A 370 12.04 -7.31 -8.16
C ASP A 370 11.71 -7.12 -9.66
N PRO A 371 10.58 -7.66 -10.15
CA PRO A 371 10.19 -7.52 -11.55
C PRO A 371 10.01 -6.05 -11.97
N GLN A 372 9.58 -5.16 -11.05
CA GLN A 372 9.39 -3.75 -11.36
C GLN A 372 10.73 -3.04 -11.56
N PHE A 373 11.72 -3.32 -10.70
CA PHE A 373 13.09 -2.83 -10.87
C PHE A 373 13.67 -3.30 -12.21
N CYS A 374 13.53 -4.59 -12.54
CA CYS A 374 14.03 -5.15 -13.81
C CYS A 374 13.43 -4.44 -15.04
N TYR A 375 12.12 -4.15 -15.00
CA TYR A 375 11.43 -3.40 -16.05
C TYR A 375 11.99 -1.97 -16.18
N ASN A 376 12.04 -1.23 -15.07
CA ASN A 376 12.53 0.15 -15.07
C ASN A 376 14.02 0.23 -15.49
N TYR A 377 14.82 -0.77 -15.11
CA TYR A 377 16.21 -0.89 -15.53
C TYR A 377 16.34 -1.20 -17.03
N ALA A 378 15.45 -2.01 -17.60
CA ALA A 378 15.35 -2.21 -19.05
C ALA A 378 15.03 -0.89 -19.78
N CYS A 379 14.08 -0.09 -19.27
CA CYS A 379 13.77 1.24 -19.79
C CYS A 379 15.02 2.15 -19.76
N LEU A 380 15.70 2.22 -18.61
CA LEU A 380 16.93 2.99 -18.46
C LEU A 380 18.03 2.58 -19.46
N LEU A 381 18.24 1.27 -19.64
CA LEU A 381 19.22 0.74 -20.59
C LEU A 381 18.85 1.05 -22.04
N SER A 382 17.57 0.98 -22.40
CA SER A 382 17.08 1.36 -23.75
C SER A 382 17.40 2.83 -24.03
N ARG A 383 17.06 3.73 -23.09
CA ARG A 383 17.38 5.16 -23.20
C ARG A 383 18.87 5.43 -23.28
N ALA A 384 19.68 4.72 -22.49
CA ALA A 384 21.13 4.85 -22.49
C ALA A 384 21.79 4.24 -23.75
N GLY A 385 21.06 3.49 -24.56
CA GLY A 385 21.55 2.86 -25.79
C GLY A 385 22.20 1.49 -25.60
N ALA A 386 22.09 0.90 -24.41
CA ALA A 386 22.52 -0.47 -24.11
C ALA A 386 21.41 -1.46 -24.51
N LEU A 387 21.06 -1.46 -25.80
CA LEU A 387 19.80 -2.05 -26.30
C LEU A 387 19.71 -3.57 -26.11
N GLU A 388 20.81 -4.31 -26.31
CA GLU A 388 20.83 -5.76 -26.08
C GLU A 388 20.56 -6.11 -24.60
N ASN A 389 21.21 -5.38 -23.68
CA ASN A 389 20.99 -5.58 -22.25
C ASN A 389 19.56 -5.15 -21.85
N SER A 390 19.03 -4.09 -22.45
CA SER A 390 17.65 -3.67 -22.24
C SER A 390 16.66 -4.80 -22.54
N LEU A 391 16.79 -5.45 -23.70
CA LEU A 391 15.93 -6.57 -24.07
C LEU A 391 16.05 -7.75 -23.08
N ARG A 392 17.28 -8.06 -22.64
CA ARG A 392 17.52 -9.14 -21.66
C ARG A 392 16.86 -8.86 -20.30
N TRP A 393 16.92 -7.61 -19.83
CA TRP A 393 16.29 -7.22 -18.56
C TRP A 393 14.76 -7.13 -18.67
N LEU A 394 14.23 -6.79 -19.84
CA LEU A 394 12.79 -6.87 -20.11
C LEU A 394 12.29 -8.32 -20.10
N ASP A 395 13.06 -9.26 -20.67
CA ASP A 395 12.72 -10.70 -20.57
C ASP A 395 12.79 -11.18 -19.10
N ALA A 396 13.83 -10.75 -18.37
CA ALA A 396 13.97 -11.06 -16.95
C ALA A 396 12.78 -10.54 -16.12
N SER A 397 12.33 -9.29 -16.33
CA SER A 397 11.21 -8.72 -15.58
C SER A 397 9.92 -9.52 -15.79
N ILE A 398 9.63 -9.89 -17.03
CA ILE A 398 8.44 -10.67 -17.39
C ILE A 398 8.48 -12.05 -16.74
N ARG A 399 9.62 -12.75 -16.81
CA ARG A 399 9.80 -14.06 -16.17
C ARG A 399 9.68 -14.00 -14.65
N GLN A 400 10.02 -12.88 -14.04
CA GLN A 400 9.88 -12.64 -12.60
C GLN A 400 8.46 -12.19 -12.18
N GLY A 401 7.52 -12.08 -13.12
CA GLY A 401 6.12 -11.81 -12.83
C GLY A 401 5.61 -10.44 -13.26
N TYR A 402 6.41 -9.63 -13.98
CA TYR A 402 5.91 -8.39 -14.57
C TYR A 402 4.80 -8.67 -15.60
N SER A 403 3.58 -8.25 -15.31
CA SER A 403 2.38 -8.57 -16.11
C SER A 403 1.87 -7.43 -16.98
N HIS A 404 2.41 -6.22 -16.87
CA HIS A 404 1.97 -5.05 -17.63
C HIS A 404 2.59 -5.00 -19.04
N VAL A 405 2.56 -6.12 -19.77
CA VAL A 405 3.18 -6.24 -21.10
C VAL A 405 2.53 -5.36 -22.16
N ALA A 406 1.24 -5.04 -22.00
CA ALA A 406 0.55 -4.06 -22.85
C ALA A 406 1.20 -2.68 -22.77
N TRP A 407 1.59 -2.24 -21.56
CA TRP A 407 2.27 -0.97 -21.36
C TRP A 407 3.64 -0.93 -22.05
N ALA A 408 4.39 -2.03 -21.99
CA ALA A 408 5.71 -2.11 -22.60
C ALA A 408 5.69 -1.85 -24.12
N TRP A 409 4.58 -2.13 -24.80
CA TRP A 409 4.41 -1.84 -26.23
C TRP A 409 4.37 -0.34 -26.54
N GLU A 410 3.83 0.46 -25.62
CA GLU A 410 3.59 1.89 -25.82
C GLU A 410 4.65 2.74 -25.11
N ASP A 411 5.41 2.15 -24.18
CA ASP A 411 6.42 2.85 -23.41
C ASP A 411 7.49 3.52 -24.32
N PRO A 412 7.60 4.86 -24.30
CA PRO A 412 8.58 5.57 -25.10
C PRO A 412 10.01 5.33 -24.61
N ASP A 413 10.23 4.95 -23.35
CA ASP A 413 11.58 4.60 -22.86
C ASP A 413 12.08 3.30 -23.53
N LEU A 414 11.16 2.41 -23.95
CA LEU A 414 11.48 1.19 -24.71
C LEU A 414 11.47 1.40 -26.24
N GLN A 415 11.22 2.60 -26.74
CA GLN A 415 11.14 2.85 -28.20
C GLN A 415 12.41 2.41 -28.94
N ARG A 416 13.60 2.67 -28.39
CA ARG A 416 14.87 2.36 -29.05
C ARG A 416 15.11 0.85 -29.16
N VAL A 417 14.86 0.09 -28.08
CA VAL A 417 15.00 -1.37 -28.10
C VAL A 417 13.93 -2.01 -29.00
N ARG A 418 12.70 -1.50 -28.97
CA ARG A 418 11.60 -1.93 -29.84
C ARG A 418 11.91 -1.75 -31.32
N ILE A 419 12.59 -0.67 -31.72
CA ILE A 419 13.01 -0.46 -33.12
C ILE A 419 14.18 -1.39 -33.49
N ALA A 420 15.19 -1.49 -32.63
CA ALA A 420 16.41 -2.23 -32.93
C ALA A 420 16.24 -3.76 -32.92
N TYR A 421 15.37 -4.28 -32.05
CA TYR A 421 15.09 -5.70 -31.86
C TYR A 421 13.60 -6.00 -32.03
N SER A 422 12.98 -5.47 -33.08
CA SER A 422 11.52 -5.50 -33.26
C SER A 422 10.92 -6.90 -33.24
N LYS A 423 11.63 -7.89 -33.77
CA LYS A 423 11.20 -9.29 -33.78
C LYS A 423 11.22 -9.88 -32.37
N GLU A 424 12.35 -9.81 -31.70
CA GLU A 424 12.55 -10.38 -30.36
C GLU A 424 11.66 -9.68 -29.32
N PHE A 425 11.52 -8.36 -29.45
CA PHE A 425 10.61 -7.56 -28.62
C PHE A 425 9.14 -8.01 -28.82
N ALA A 426 8.72 -8.24 -30.06
CA ALA A 426 7.39 -8.74 -30.36
C ALA A 426 7.18 -10.18 -29.85
N GLU A 427 8.15 -11.06 -30.04
CA GLU A 427 8.11 -12.44 -29.53
C GLU A 427 7.97 -12.50 -28.01
N LEU A 428 8.59 -11.55 -27.30
CA LEU A 428 8.55 -11.46 -25.85
C LEU A 428 7.20 -11.01 -25.29
N LEU A 429 6.54 -10.06 -25.97
CA LEU A 429 5.31 -9.42 -25.46
C LEU A 429 4.01 -9.94 -26.08
N THR A 430 4.08 -10.74 -27.14
CA THR A 430 2.89 -11.30 -27.80
C THR A 430 2.37 -12.50 -27.02
N PRO A 431 1.07 -12.59 -26.68
CA PRO A 431 0.50 -13.77 -26.06
C PRO A 431 0.75 -15.04 -26.88
N ARG A 432 1.38 -16.03 -26.25
CA ARG A 432 1.59 -17.37 -26.79
C ARG A 432 0.65 -18.34 -26.11
N TRP A 433 -0.06 -19.13 -26.90
CA TRP A 433 -1.04 -20.07 -26.41
C TRP A 433 -1.24 -21.19 -27.41
N SER A 434 -1.71 -22.32 -26.90
CA SER A 434 -2.15 -23.46 -27.70
C SER A 434 -3.45 -23.98 -27.14
N TRP A 435 -4.17 -24.78 -27.94
CA TRP A 435 -5.40 -25.40 -27.51
C TRP A 435 -5.51 -26.82 -28.04
N THR A 436 -6.26 -27.64 -27.31
CA THR A 436 -6.58 -29.01 -27.71
C THR A 436 -8.04 -29.29 -27.40
N VAL A 437 -8.60 -30.23 -28.16
CA VAL A 437 -9.88 -30.86 -27.84
C VAL A 437 -9.59 -32.31 -27.46
N THR A 438 -10.13 -32.74 -26.33
CA THR A 438 -9.99 -34.13 -25.88
C THR A 438 -11.31 -34.83 -26.14
N ASP A 439 -11.27 -35.83 -27.00
CA ASP A 439 -12.45 -36.60 -27.40
C ASP A 439 -12.96 -37.43 -26.20
N ASP A 440 -14.22 -37.25 -25.81
CA ASP A 440 -14.94 -38.14 -24.88
C ASP A 440 -16.16 -38.76 -25.59
N TRP A 441 -16.74 -39.80 -24.99
CA TRP A 441 -17.83 -40.58 -25.58
C TRP A 441 -19.09 -39.75 -25.91
N VAL A 442 -19.33 -38.64 -25.19
CA VAL A 442 -20.53 -37.80 -25.38
C VAL A 442 -20.22 -36.34 -25.63
N TRP A 443 -19.23 -35.80 -24.93
CA TRP A 443 -18.92 -34.39 -24.96
C TRP A 443 -17.42 -34.18 -24.90
N ASP A 444 -16.89 -33.37 -25.81
CA ASP A 444 -15.46 -33.15 -25.88
C ASP A 444 -15.07 -31.96 -25.01
N ASP A 445 -13.94 -32.13 -24.32
CA ASP A 445 -13.34 -31.11 -23.47
C ASP A 445 -12.47 -30.18 -24.30
N VAL A 446 -12.53 -28.89 -24.01
CA VAL A 446 -11.66 -27.89 -24.63
C VAL A 446 -10.62 -27.46 -23.61
N THR A 447 -9.34 -27.58 -23.96
CA THR A 447 -8.23 -27.14 -23.10
C THR A 447 -7.45 -26.02 -23.78
N LEU A 448 -7.29 -24.88 -23.10
CA LEU A 448 -6.41 -23.78 -23.49
C LEU A 448 -5.14 -23.84 -22.62
N SER A 449 -3.96 -23.70 -23.23
CA SER A 449 -2.67 -23.61 -22.56
C SER A 449 -2.07 -22.21 -22.74
N ASN A 450 -1.63 -21.58 -21.66
CA ASN A 450 -0.85 -20.35 -21.73
C ASN A 450 0.63 -20.70 -21.88
N GLU A 451 1.20 -20.41 -23.05
CA GLU A 451 2.62 -20.62 -23.36
C GLU A 451 3.44 -19.32 -23.24
N SER A 452 2.81 -18.23 -22.79
CA SER A 452 3.47 -16.94 -22.57
C SER A 452 4.33 -16.99 -21.30
N HIS A 453 5.28 -16.07 -21.20
CA HIS A 453 6.06 -15.86 -19.97
C HIS A 453 5.31 -14.99 -18.93
N PHE A 454 4.12 -14.51 -19.26
CA PHE A 454 3.27 -13.67 -18.42
C PHE A 454 1.85 -14.25 -18.30
N PRO A 455 1.10 -13.92 -17.23
CA PRO A 455 -0.27 -14.36 -17.08
C PRO A 455 -1.19 -13.69 -18.11
N LEU A 456 -2.24 -14.42 -18.50
CA LEU A 456 -3.31 -13.91 -19.35
C LEU A 456 -4.53 -13.58 -18.48
N SER A 457 -5.12 -12.41 -18.68
CA SER A 457 -6.29 -11.94 -17.92
C SER A 457 -7.48 -11.60 -18.82
N ASN A 458 -8.68 -11.73 -18.26
CA ASN A 458 -9.96 -11.45 -18.94
C ASN A 458 -10.06 -12.18 -20.31
N ILE A 459 -9.75 -13.47 -20.29
CA ILE A 459 -9.66 -14.30 -21.47
C ILE A 459 -11.05 -14.55 -22.04
N GLU A 460 -11.23 -14.19 -23.31
CA GLU A 460 -12.33 -14.60 -24.18
C GLU A 460 -11.76 -15.48 -25.30
N PHE A 461 -11.93 -16.79 -25.14
CA PHE A 461 -11.45 -17.80 -26.06
C PHE A 461 -12.60 -18.23 -26.99
N SER A 462 -12.46 -17.99 -28.29
CA SER A 462 -13.46 -18.39 -29.29
C SER A 462 -12.91 -19.51 -30.16
N ILE A 463 -13.62 -20.61 -30.23
CA ILE A 463 -13.22 -21.80 -30.99
C ILE A 463 -14.31 -22.14 -32.00
N THR A 464 -13.90 -22.44 -33.23
CA THR A 464 -14.76 -22.92 -34.32
C THR A 464 -14.28 -24.29 -34.75
N LEU A 465 -15.06 -25.30 -34.41
CA LEU A 465 -14.78 -26.69 -34.68
C LEU A 465 -15.48 -27.14 -35.95
N ASN A 466 -14.73 -27.77 -36.83
CA ASN A 466 -15.20 -28.27 -38.11
C ASN A 466 -15.19 -29.80 -38.11
N LYS A 467 -16.26 -30.41 -38.61
CA LYS A 467 -16.36 -31.85 -38.80
C LYS A 467 -17.23 -32.18 -40.01
N GLY A 468 -16.59 -32.45 -41.14
CA GLY A 468 -17.27 -32.65 -42.41
C GLY A 468 -18.05 -31.39 -42.82
N ALA A 469 -19.38 -31.49 -42.92
CA ALA A 469 -20.24 -30.34 -43.24
C ALA A 469 -20.74 -29.56 -42.00
N ARG A 470 -20.43 -30.03 -40.78
CA ARG A 470 -20.87 -29.39 -39.54
C ARG A 470 -19.78 -28.43 -39.06
N GLN A 471 -20.23 -27.23 -38.67
CA GLN A 471 -19.42 -26.20 -38.04
C GLN A 471 -20.07 -25.79 -36.72
N GLU A 472 -19.30 -25.71 -35.65
CA GLU A 472 -19.79 -25.31 -34.34
C GLU A 472 -18.84 -24.31 -33.70
N THR A 473 -19.38 -23.15 -33.32
CA THR A 473 -18.61 -22.08 -32.68
C THR A 473 -18.98 -21.97 -31.20
N ARG A 474 -17.97 -21.84 -30.34
CA ARG A 474 -18.11 -21.67 -28.89
C ARG A 474 -17.27 -20.49 -28.42
N LYS A 475 -17.83 -19.75 -27.47
CA LYS A 475 -17.14 -18.69 -26.74
C LYS A 475 -16.99 -19.12 -25.29
N LEU A 476 -15.75 -19.17 -24.83
CA LEU A 476 -15.33 -19.63 -23.52
C LEU A 476 -14.61 -18.50 -22.80
N THR A 477 -14.78 -18.43 -21.49
CA THR A 477 -14.16 -17.36 -20.70
C THR A 477 -13.36 -17.91 -19.53
N CYS A 478 -12.28 -17.22 -19.20
CA CYS A 478 -11.46 -17.48 -18.03
C CYS A 478 -10.93 -16.14 -17.50
N ARG A 479 -11.08 -15.88 -16.20
CA ARG A 479 -10.64 -14.61 -15.63
C ARG A 479 -9.11 -14.46 -15.66
N TYR A 480 -8.39 -15.56 -15.45
CA TYR A 480 -6.95 -15.54 -15.24
C TYR A 480 -6.32 -16.89 -15.56
N LEU A 481 -5.19 -16.89 -16.27
CA LEU A 481 -4.41 -18.09 -16.57
C LEU A 481 -2.91 -17.80 -16.44
N GLU A 482 -2.27 -18.42 -15.44
CA GLU A 482 -0.83 -18.27 -15.16
C GLU A 482 0.05 -18.79 -16.31
N PRO A 483 1.32 -18.32 -16.41
CA PRO A 483 2.30 -18.88 -17.34
C PRO A 483 2.44 -20.40 -17.21
N GLY A 484 2.39 -21.12 -18.33
CA GLY A 484 2.56 -22.57 -18.39
C GLY A 484 1.39 -23.38 -17.82
N LYS A 485 0.28 -22.74 -17.41
CA LYS A 485 -0.93 -23.43 -16.93
C LYS A 485 -1.95 -23.62 -18.05
N THR A 486 -2.84 -24.58 -17.81
CA THR A 486 -3.96 -24.88 -18.70
C THR A 486 -5.30 -24.58 -18.03
N LYS A 487 -6.30 -24.23 -18.85
CA LYS A 487 -7.70 -24.15 -18.47
C LYS A 487 -8.50 -25.13 -19.31
N THR A 488 -9.14 -26.10 -18.66
CA THR A 488 -10.08 -27.01 -19.29
C THR A 488 -11.52 -26.56 -19.01
N TRP A 489 -12.32 -26.50 -20.07
CA TRP A 489 -13.77 -26.40 -20.00
C TRP A 489 -14.34 -27.76 -20.37
N VAL A 490 -15.11 -28.34 -19.45
CA VAL A 490 -15.64 -29.69 -19.56
C VAL A 490 -16.97 -29.69 -20.30
N ASP A 491 -17.21 -30.73 -21.09
CA ASP A 491 -18.46 -30.97 -21.81
C ASP A 491 -18.92 -29.82 -22.73
N VAL A 492 -17.99 -29.14 -23.40
CA VAL A 492 -18.29 -27.89 -24.14
C VAL A 492 -18.99 -28.14 -25.48
N VAL A 493 -18.59 -29.22 -26.14
CA VAL A 493 -18.94 -29.51 -27.53
C VAL A 493 -19.47 -30.92 -27.58
N ARG A 494 -20.58 -31.12 -28.29
CA ARG A 494 -21.17 -32.45 -28.38
C ARG A 494 -20.29 -33.34 -29.25
N GLY A 495 -19.69 -34.36 -28.65
CA GLY A 495 -18.93 -35.40 -29.32
C GLY A 495 -19.81 -36.07 -30.36
N VAL A 496 -19.33 -36.04 -31.60
CA VAL A 496 -19.81 -36.93 -32.66
C VAL A 496 -18.68 -37.94 -32.83
N GLU A 497 -18.95 -39.22 -33.05
CA GLU A 497 -17.86 -40.21 -33.25
C GLU A 497 -16.84 -39.74 -34.32
N GLY A 498 -15.55 -39.71 -33.99
CA GLY A 498 -14.43 -39.37 -34.89
C GLY A 498 -13.68 -38.06 -34.56
N VAL A 499 -12.48 -37.89 -35.13
CA VAL A 499 -11.58 -36.75 -34.85
C VAL A 499 -12.08 -35.45 -35.51
N TRP A 500 -11.93 -34.30 -34.83
CA TRP A 500 -12.20 -32.97 -35.40
C TRP A 500 -11.27 -32.64 -36.57
N ASP A 501 -11.77 -31.90 -37.57
CA ASP A 501 -10.98 -31.56 -38.76
C ASP A 501 -9.84 -30.59 -38.40
N SER A 502 -8.69 -30.73 -39.07
CA SER A 502 -7.54 -29.82 -38.93
C SER A 502 -7.82 -28.40 -39.41
N SER A 503 -8.98 -28.18 -40.05
CA SER A 503 -9.49 -26.86 -40.44
C SER A 503 -10.15 -26.10 -39.28
N SER A 504 -10.25 -26.71 -38.10
CA SER A 504 -10.76 -26.04 -36.90
C SER A 504 -9.86 -24.85 -36.53
N THR A 505 -10.48 -23.74 -36.13
CA THR A 505 -9.78 -22.49 -35.82
C THR A 505 -10.11 -22.02 -34.42
N ALA A 506 -9.21 -21.23 -33.83
CA ALA A 506 -9.48 -20.57 -32.58
C ALA A 506 -8.90 -19.15 -32.58
N SER A 507 -9.49 -18.28 -31.78
CA SER A 507 -9.00 -16.95 -31.47
C SER A 507 -9.03 -16.72 -29.96
N LEU A 508 -8.10 -15.90 -29.50
CA LEU A 508 -7.95 -15.54 -28.10
C LEU A 508 -7.95 -14.03 -27.99
N LEU A 509 -8.84 -13.48 -27.16
CA LEU A 509 -8.82 -12.08 -26.77
C LEU A 509 -8.57 -12.01 -25.26
N CYS A 510 -7.62 -11.18 -24.84
CA CYS A 510 -7.22 -10.97 -23.44
C CYS A 510 -6.75 -9.52 -23.28
N ASP A 511 -6.54 -9.06 -22.05
CA ASP A 511 -6.08 -7.67 -21.85
C ASP A 511 -4.75 -7.40 -22.58
N GLN A 512 -3.87 -8.40 -22.65
CA GLN A 512 -2.53 -8.27 -23.21
C GLN A 512 -2.52 -8.06 -24.74
N ASN A 513 -3.52 -8.59 -25.49
CA ASN A 513 -3.62 -8.32 -26.93
C ASN A 513 -4.72 -7.33 -27.33
N ARG A 514 -5.67 -7.00 -26.45
CA ARG A 514 -6.60 -5.87 -26.69
C ARG A 514 -5.84 -4.56 -26.91
N ALA A 515 -4.80 -4.32 -26.11
CA ALA A 515 -3.93 -3.16 -26.28
C ALA A 515 -3.24 -3.14 -27.66
N LEU A 516 -2.82 -4.30 -28.15
CA LEU A 516 -2.19 -4.44 -29.46
C LEU A 516 -3.14 -4.14 -30.62
N GLU A 517 -4.40 -4.54 -30.51
CA GLU A 517 -5.42 -4.25 -31.52
C GLU A 517 -5.70 -2.75 -31.61
N GLY A 518 -5.74 -2.05 -30.46
CA GLY A 518 -5.85 -0.58 -30.42
C GLY A 518 -4.62 0.12 -31.01
N ALA A 519 -3.41 -0.33 -30.66
CA ALA A 519 -2.16 0.24 -31.15
C ALA A 519 -2.01 0.11 -32.69
N ASN A 520 -2.43 -1.01 -33.26
CA ASN A 520 -2.36 -1.21 -34.72
C ASN A 520 -3.42 -0.41 -35.49
N GLN A 521 -4.55 -0.07 -34.87
CA GLN A 521 -5.57 0.78 -35.49
C GLN A 521 -5.22 2.28 -35.43
N ASN A 522 -4.44 2.69 -34.42
CA ASN A 522 -4.02 4.07 -34.20
C ASN A 522 -2.59 4.38 -34.68
N ALA A 523 -2.08 3.64 -35.68
CA ALA A 523 -0.77 3.93 -36.30
C ALA A 523 -0.75 5.21 -37.17
N ASP A 524 -1.81 6.03 -37.11
CA ASP A 524 -1.80 7.43 -37.55
C ASP A 524 -1.37 8.33 -36.37
N PRO A 525 -0.37 9.22 -36.52
CA PRO A 525 0.26 9.88 -35.39
C PRO A 525 -0.53 11.13 -34.94
N VAL A 526 -1.63 10.98 -34.19
CA VAL A 526 -2.22 12.09 -33.42
C VAL A 526 -2.83 11.61 -32.11
N SER A 527 -2.45 12.34 -31.06
CA SER A 527 -2.96 12.38 -29.68
C SER A 527 -4.35 11.80 -29.44
N ASP A 528 -4.47 10.82 -28.55
CA ASP A 528 -5.55 10.76 -27.57
C ASP A 528 -5.05 10.08 -26.30
N GLY A 529 -5.22 10.78 -25.17
CA GLY A 529 -4.67 10.45 -23.86
C GLY A 529 -5.36 9.22 -23.27
N TRP A 530 -4.61 8.13 -23.16
CA TRP A 530 -4.96 6.97 -22.35
C TRP A 530 -4.24 7.07 -21.01
N HIS A 531 -4.99 7.11 -19.91
CA HIS A 531 -4.47 7.13 -18.54
C HIS A 531 -4.76 5.77 -17.87
N PRO A 532 -3.75 4.93 -17.58
CA PRO A 532 -3.94 3.69 -16.84
C PRO A 532 -4.14 3.94 -15.33
N PRO A 533 -4.92 3.08 -14.65
CA PRO A 533 -4.95 3.05 -13.20
C PRO A 533 -3.65 2.43 -12.67
N LEU A 534 -2.81 3.23 -12.00
CA LEU A 534 -1.71 2.72 -11.19
C LEU A 534 -2.11 2.74 -9.71
N LYS A 535 -2.15 1.54 -9.12
CA LYS A 535 -1.97 1.36 -7.68
C LYS A 535 -0.46 1.24 -7.47
N TYR A 536 0.18 2.28 -6.93
CA TYR A 536 1.45 2.07 -6.23
C TYR A 536 1.16 1.44 -4.86
N PRO A 537 2.09 0.65 -4.29
CA PRO A 537 1.97 0.10 -2.94
C PRO A 537 1.70 1.17 -1.88
#